data_AF-A0A8X6FP50-F1
#
_entry.id   AF-A0A8X6FP50-F1
#
_cell.length_a   1.000
_cell.length_b   1.000
_cell.length_c   1.000
_cell.angle_alpha   90.00
_cell.angle_beta   90.00
_cell.angle_gamma   90.00
#
_symmetry.space_group_name_H-M   'P 1'
#
loop_
_entity.id
_entity.type
_entity.pdbx_description
1 polymer ?
#
loop_
_entity_poly.entity_id
_entity_poly.type
_entity_poly.pdbx_seq_one_letter_code
_entity_poly.pdbx_strand_id
1 'polypeptide(L)'
;MIPRQWNQNLWANLLNLGLGLRSAFNWPFVIADVSKAIIGLDFLTLFNLLVDSKNRKVMDRIASLSTVDKSHHNVDPPTLNAINSKSTS
;
A
#
# COMPACT_ATOMS: atom_id res chain seq x y z
N MET A 1 -9.93 9.70 -39.30
CA MET A 1 -10.22 8.25 -39.16
C MET A 1 -9.15 7.67 -38.24
N ILE A 2 -9.49 7.28 -37.01
CA ILE A 2 -8.53 6.72 -36.03
C ILE A 2 -8.91 5.24 -35.78
N PRO A 3 -7.97 4.28 -35.77
CA PRO A 3 -8.29 2.85 -35.68
C PRO A 3 -8.89 2.46 -34.32
N ARG A 4 -9.97 1.66 -34.35
CA ARG A 4 -10.72 1.12 -33.20
C ARG A 4 -9.99 0.01 -32.42
N GLN A 5 -8.69 0.13 -32.20
CA GLN A 5 -7.93 -0.88 -31.44
C GLN A 5 -6.79 -0.33 -30.58
N TRP A 6 -6.81 0.97 -30.28
CA TRP A 6 -6.13 1.45 -29.09
C TRP A 6 -6.93 1.00 -27.86
N ASN A 7 -6.37 0.03 -27.16
CA ASN A 7 -6.77 -0.43 -25.84
C ASN A 7 -7.21 0.76 -24.96
N GLN A 8 -8.46 0.76 -24.52
CA GLN A 8 -9.04 1.82 -23.68
C GLN A 8 -8.48 1.85 -22.24
N ASN A 9 -7.44 1.04 -21.95
CA ASN A 9 -6.79 0.95 -20.63
C ASN A 9 -5.54 1.84 -20.49
N LEU A 10 -5.22 2.73 -21.44
CA LEU A 10 -3.94 3.47 -21.48
C LEU A 10 -3.87 4.80 -20.70
N TRP A 11 -4.97 5.33 -20.17
CA TRP A 11 -4.94 6.63 -19.51
C TRP A 11 -4.78 6.57 -17.98
N ALA A 12 -4.90 5.39 -17.37
CA ALA A 12 -4.64 5.18 -15.96
C ALA A 12 -4.04 3.80 -15.72
N ASN A 13 -2.74 3.64 -16.01
CA ASN A 13 -1.98 2.50 -15.50
C ASN A 13 -1.93 2.63 -13.97
N LEU A 14 -2.83 1.91 -13.30
CA LEU A 14 -2.86 1.88 -11.84
C LEU A 14 -1.68 1.05 -11.35
N LEU A 15 -0.82 1.68 -10.54
CA LEU A 15 0.23 0.97 -9.83
C LEU A 15 -0.31 0.54 -8.47
N ASN A 16 -0.02 -0.71 -8.11
CA ASN A 16 -0.33 -1.25 -6.80
C ASN A 16 0.82 -0.91 -5.84
N LEU A 17 0.59 0.04 -4.93
CA LEU A 17 1.57 0.48 -3.95
C LEU A 17 1.34 -0.23 -2.61
N GLY A 18 2.31 -1.04 -2.17
CA GLY A 18 2.34 -1.60 -0.83
C GLY A 18 3.14 -0.72 0.14
N LEU A 19 2.49 -0.22 1.19
CA LEU A 19 3.14 0.60 2.25
C LEU A 19 3.37 -0.18 3.56
N GLY A 20 3.22 -1.51 3.56
CA GLY A 20 3.26 -2.31 4.78
C GLY A 20 2.06 -2.08 5.72
N LEU A 21 0.97 -1.54 5.17
CA LEU A 21 -0.33 -1.39 5.83
C LEU A 21 -1.27 -2.55 5.42
N ARG A 22 -2.51 -2.52 5.91
CA ARG A 22 -3.50 -3.60 5.74
C ARG A 22 -3.92 -3.85 4.28
N SER A 23 -3.77 -2.86 3.39
CA SER A 23 -4.18 -2.97 1.99
C SER A 23 -3.18 -2.28 1.07
N ALA A 24 -3.02 -2.84 -0.12
CA ALA A 24 -2.28 -2.18 -1.18
C ALA A 24 -3.17 -1.12 -1.86
N PHE A 25 -2.55 -0.02 -2.28
CA PHE A 25 -3.23 1.14 -2.83
C PHE A 25 -3.10 1.16 -4.35
N ASN A 26 -4.22 1.18 -5.06
CA ASN A 26 -4.23 1.30 -6.52
C ASN A 26 -4.36 2.77 -6.91
N TRP A 27 -3.34 3.33 -7.55
CA TRP A 27 -3.31 4.76 -7.90
C TRP A 27 -2.60 5.01 -9.22
N PRO A 28 -3.08 5.95 -10.07
CA PRO A 28 -2.41 6.33 -11.30
C PRO A 28 -1.25 7.31 -10.98
N PHE A 29 -0.07 6.77 -10.68
CA PHE A 29 1.11 7.60 -10.43
C PHE A 29 1.67 8.20 -11.72
N VAL A 30 2.23 9.40 -11.59
CA VAL A 30 3.00 10.05 -12.65
C VAL A 30 4.42 9.47 -12.67
N ILE A 31 4.87 9.06 -13.86
CA ILE A 31 6.26 8.62 -14.06
C ILE A 31 7.12 9.88 -14.22
N ALA A 32 8.10 10.05 -13.35
CA ALA A 32 9.03 11.17 -13.37
C ALA A 32 10.47 10.68 -13.16
N ASP A 33 11.44 11.35 -13.77
CA ASP A 33 12.86 11.11 -13.52
C ASP A 33 13.28 11.77 -12.20
N VAL A 34 13.02 11.06 -11.10
CA VAL A 34 13.33 11.49 -9.73
C VAL A 34 14.09 10.41 -8.99
N SER A 35 15.09 10.81 -8.21
CA SER A 35 15.91 9.88 -7.41
C SER A 35 15.15 9.26 -6.23
N LYS A 36 14.04 9.88 -5.81
CA LYS A 36 13.20 9.43 -4.69
C LYS A 36 11.74 9.56 -5.09
N ALA A 37 10.95 8.53 -4.79
CA ALA A 37 9.51 8.57 -4.99
C ALA A 37 8.85 9.67 -4.14
N ILE A 38 7.85 10.32 -4.69
CA ILE A 38 7.10 11.41 -4.04
C ILE A 38 5.63 10.96 -3.91
N ILE A 39 5.09 11.04 -2.70
CA ILE A 39 3.68 10.79 -2.43
C ILE A 39 2.99 12.14 -2.21
N GLY A 40 2.00 12.43 -3.03
CA GLY A 40 1.20 13.65 -2.94
C GLY A 40 0.21 13.64 -1.79
N LEU A 41 -0.22 14.83 -1.37
CA LEU A 41 -1.23 14.99 -0.32
C LEU A 41 -2.63 14.53 -0.79
N ASP A 42 -2.88 14.57 -2.09
CA ASP A 42 -4.08 14.04 -2.75
C ASP A 42 -4.22 12.52 -2.52
N PHE A 43 -3.15 11.76 -2.74
CA PHE A 43 -3.09 10.34 -2.42
C PHE A 43 -3.34 10.09 -0.94
N LEU A 44 -2.62 10.82 -0.06
CA LEU A 44 -2.77 10.65 1.39
C LEU A 44 -4.20 10.94 1.86
N THR A 45 -4.81 11.99 1.33
CA THR A 45 -6.17 12.40 1.71
C THR A 45 -7.20 11.39 1.23
N LEU A 46 -7.08 10.91 -0.01
CA LEU A 46 -8.02 9.93 -0.57
C LEU A 46 -8.00 8.62 0.21
N PHE A 47 -6.82 8.13 0.57
CA PHE A 47 -6.65 6.88 1.32
C PHE A 47 -6.67 7.08 2.84
N ASN A 48 -7.01 8.29 3.31
CA ASN A 48 -7.12 8.65 4.72
C ASN A 48 -5.84 8.30 5.52
N LEU A 49 -4.68 8.53 4.92
CA LEU A 49 -3.37 8.29 5.49
C LEU A 49 -2.85 9.53 6.23
N LEU A 50 -2.29 9.32 7.42
CA LEU A 50 -1.65 10.33 8.24
C LEU A 50 -0.14 10.12 8.21
N VAL A 51 0.60 11.20 7.96
CA VAL A 51 2.07 11.20 8.00
C VAL A 51 2.53 11.73 9.35
N ASP A 52 3.25 10.91 10.10
CA ASP A 52 4.01 11.32 11.27
C ASP A 52 5.47 11.51 10.87
N SER A 53 5.80 12.75 10.48
CA SER A 53 7.15 13.11 10.03
C SER A 53 8.18 12.97 11.15
N LYS A 54 7.79 13.20 12.41
CA LYS A 54 8.66 13.11 13.57
C LYS A 54 9.16 11.67 13.78
N ASN A 55 8.24 10.71 13.65
CA ASN A 55 8.56 9.29 13.82
C ASN A 55 8.86 8.57 12.49
N ARG A 56 8.82 9.28 11.36
CA ARG A 56 8.96 8.73 10.00
C ARG A 56 8.00 7.58 9.71
N LYS A 57 6.72 7.77 10.04
CA LYS A 57 5.67 6.75 9.89
C LYS A 57 4.50 7.26 9.05
N VAL A 58 3.84 6.33 8.38
CA VAL A 58 2.53 6.54 7.75
C VAL A 58 1.53 5.65 8.48
N MET A 59 0.40 6.24 8.86
CA MET A 59 -0.65 5.57 9.61
C MET A 59 -1.95 5.64 8.81
N ASP A 60 -2.70 4.55 8.79
CA ASP A 60 -4.07 4.57 8.25
C ASP A 60 -5.01 5.11 9.34
N ARG A 61 -5.82 6.12 9.02
CA ARG A 61 -6.76 6.70 9.99
C ARG A 61 -8.03 5.85 10.15
N ILE A 62 -8.34 4.97 9.21
CA ILE A 62 -9.49 4.05 9.28
C ILE A 62 -9.16 2.85 10.18
N ALA A 63 -7.90 2.43 10.21
CA ALA A 63 -7.41 1.41 11.12
C ALA A 63 -6.62 2.07 12.25
N SER A 64 -7.17 2.13 13.46
CA SER A 64 -6.42 2.32 14.70
C SER A 64 -5.42 1.17 14.97
N LEU A 65 -4.55 0.88 14.01
CA LEU A 65 -3.52 -0.15 14.06
C LEU A 65 -2.20 0.51 13.61
N SER A 66 -1.50 1.10 14.56
CA SER A 66 -0.13 1.56 14.36
C SER A 66 0.79 0.36 14.17
N THR A 67 1.38 0.19 12.98
CA THR A 67 2.52 -0.73 12.82
C THR A 67 3.77 -0.01 13.33
N VAL A 68 4.30 -0.50 14.45
CA VAL A 68 5.62 -0.09 14.90
C VAL A 68 6.62 -0.85 14.02
N ASP A 69 7.33 -0.11 13.16
CA ASP A 69 8.55 -0.60 12.53
C ASP A 69 9.52 -1.06 13.63
N LYS A 70 9.72 -2.37 13.74
CA LYS A 70 10.71 -2.99 14.61
C LYS A 70 11.90 -3.37 13.74
N SER A 71 12.69 -2.37 13.40
CA SER A 71 14.06 -2.62 12.96
C SER A 71 14.85 -3.19 14.15
N HIS A 72 15.47 -4.35 13.91
CA HIS A 72 16.45 -5.08 14.75
C HIS A 72 15.95 -5.96 15.91
N HIS A 73 15.75 -7.26 15.66
CA HIS A 73 16.73 -8.32 15.97
C HIS A 73 16.20 -9.71 15.54
N ASN A 74 17.10 -10.51 14.98
CA ASN A 74 16.95 -11.89 14.53
C ASN A 74 16.24 -12.79 15.56
N VAL A 75 14.96 -13.13 15.34
CA VAL A 75 14.30 -14.32 15.91
C VAL A 75 13.24 -14.80 14.90
N ASP A 76 13.47 -16.00 14.36
CA ASP A 76 12.66 -16.91 13.53
C ASP A 76 11.47 -16.37 12.69
N PRO A 77 11.36 -16.82 11.41
CA PRO A 77 10.27 -16.40 10.52
C PRO A 77 8.89 -16.78 11.11
N PRO A 78 7.85 -15.92 10.95
CA PRO A 78 6.52 -16.23 11.42
C PRO A 78 5.93 -17.38 10.58
N THR A 79 5.95 -18.60 11.12
CA THR A 79 5.30 -19.75 10.49
C THR A 79 3.78 -19.58 10.56
N LEU A 80 3.10 -19.67 9.41
CA LEU A 80 1.63 -19.75 9.33
C LEU A 80 1.18 -21.15 9.77
N ASN A 81 0.61 -21.28 10.97
CA ASN A 81 -0.08 -22.50 11.35
C ASN A 81 -1.47 -22.53 10.70
N ALA A 82 -1.74 -23.56 9.89
CA ALA A 82 -3.04 -23.81 9.29
C ALA A 82 -4.11 -23.95 10.39
N ILE A 83 -5.20 -23.19 10.27
CA ILE A 83 -6.35 -23.30 11.17
C ILE A 83 -7.04 -24.63 10.86
N ASN A 84 -6.84 -25.65 11.70
CA ASN A 84 -7.65 -26.87 11.63
C ASN A 84 -9.05 -26.55 12.15
N SER A 85 -10.01 -26.40 11.26
CA SER A 85 -11.43 -26.44 11.62
C SER A 85 -11.81 -27.89 11.98
N LYS A 86 -11.57 -28.29 13.23
CA LYS A 86 -12.44 -29.28 13.89
C LYS A 86 -13.51 -28.50 14.64
N SER A 87 -14.71 -28.45 14.08
CA SER A 87 -15.92 -28.17 14.85
C SER A 87 -17.07 -28.95 14.23
N THR A 88 -17.37 -30.02 14.93
CA THR A 88 -18.55 -30.88 14.89
C THR A 88 -19.86 -30.10 14.96
N SER A 89 -20.82 -30.39 14.08
CA SER A 89 -21.99 -31.21 14.38
C SER A 89 -22.71 -31.59 13.09
#